data_AF-A0A4S5PDY1-F1
#
_entry.id   AF-A0A4S5PDY1-F1
#
_cell.length_a   1.000
_cell.length_b   1.000
_cell.length_c   1.000
_cell.angle_alpha   90.00
_cell.angle_beta   90.00
_cell.angle_gamma   90.00
#
_symmetry.space_group_name_H-M   'P 1'
#
loop_
_entity.id
_entity.type
_entity.pdbx_description
1 polymer ?
#
loop_
_entity_poly.entity_id
_entity_poly.type
_entity_poly.pdbx_seq_one_letter_code
_entity_poly.pdbx_strand_id
1 'polypeptide(L)' 'MAKPKYSPETKLAVVNHYLSGKDGEQSTADLFGIERTSVRRWVR' A
#
# COMPACT_ATOMS: atom_id res chain seq x y z
N MET A 1 -10.02 -16.25 -13.77
CA MET A 1 -9.29 -14.96 -13.61
C MET A 1 -9.05 -14.75 -12.12
N ALA A 2 -7.80 -14.67 -11.68
CA ALA A 2 -7.51 -14.42 -10.27
C ALA A 2 -7.99 -13.01 -9.90
N LYS A 3 -8.90 -12.90 -8.93
CA LYS A 3 -9.31 -11.60 -8.39
C LYS A 3 -8.09 -11.01 -7.67
N PRO A 4 -7.66 -9.79 -8.01
CA PRO A 4 -6.57 -9.17 -7.27
C PRO A 4 -6.99 -9.05 -5.80
N LYS A 5 -6.09 -9.44 -4.88
CA LYS A 5 -6.30 -9.41 -3.42
C LYS A 5 -6.66 -8.00 -2.91
N TYR A 6 -6.29 -6.97 -3.68
CA TYR A 6 -6.54 -5.56 -3.39
C TYR A 6 -7.09 -4.85 -4.61
N SER A 7 -8.10 -4.00 -4.40
CA SER A 7 -8.63 -3.12 -5.44
C SER A 7 -7.60 -2.07 -5.86
N PRO A 8 -7.64 -1.61 -7.13
CA PRO A 8 -6.74 -0.58 -7.62
C PRO A 8 -6.86 0.74 -6.83
N GLU A 9 -8.05 1.06 -6.34
CA GLU A 9 -8.31 2.22 -5.49
C GLU A 9 -7.53 2.16 -4.17
N THR A 10 -7.53 0.99 -3.51
CA THR A 10 -6.76 0.76 -2.28
C THR A 10 -5.27 0.92 -2.54
N LYS A 11 -4.77 0.39 -3.65
CA LYS A 11 -3.36 0.53 -4.03
C LYS A 11 -2.98 2.00 -4.25
N LEU A 12 -3.82 2.77 -4.92
CA LEU A 12 -3.61 4.21 -5.13
C LEU A 12 -3.63 4.98 -3.81
N ALA A 13 -4.56 4.68 -2.90
CA ALA A 13 -4.62 5.32 -1.59
C ALA A 13 -3.34 5.04 -0.77
N VAL A 14 -2.86 3.79 -0.79
CA VAL A 14 -1.63 3.37 -0.10
C VAL A 14 -0.40 4.07 -0.65
N VAL A 15 -0.25 4.10 -1.99
CA VAL A 15 0.91 4.74 -2.63
C VAL A 15 0.87 6.25 -2.42
N ASN A 16 -0.29 6.90 -2.58
CA ASN A 16 -0.42 8.33 -2.31
C ASN A 16 -0.14 8.67 -0.84
N HIS A 17 -0.60 7.87 0.10
CA HIS A 17 -0.30 8.06 1.52
C HIS A 17 1.20 7.89 1.79
N TYR A 18 1.84 6.85 1.23
CA TYR A 18 3.28 6.65 1.36
C TYR A 18 4.10 7.79 0.73
N LEU A 19 3.66 8.34 -0.40
CA LEU A 19 4.33 9.47 -1.06
C LEU A 19 4.07 10.81 -0.35
N SER A 20 2.90 10.97 0.28
CA SER A 20 2.50 12.19 0.98
C SER A 20 2.97 12.24 2.43
N GLY A 21 3.13 11.09 3.08
CA GLY A 21 3.59 10.95 4.45
C GLY A 21 5.09 10.67 4.50
N LYS A 22 5.75 11.15 5.55
CA LYS A 22 7.10 10.65 5.93
C LYS A 22 7.03 9.30 6.65
N ASP A 23 5.87 8.66 6.61
CA ASP A 23 5.59 7.37 7.22
C ASP A 23 6.30 6.25 6.46
N GLY A 24 6.99 5.39 7.20
CA GLY A 24 7.69 4.26 6.61
C GLY A 24 6.74 3.21 6.05
N GLU A 25 7.29 2.27 5.27
CA GLU A 25 6.53 1.17 4.65
C GLU A 25 5.70 0.38 5.67
N GLN A 26 6.20 0.28 6.92
CA GLN A 26 5.54 -0.41 8.03
C GLN A 26 4.33 0.37 8.56
N SER A 27 4.43 1.70 8.74
CA SER A 27 3.32 2.54 9.19
C SER A 27 2.19 2.56 8.17
N THR A 28 2.52 2.70 6.88
CA THR A 28 1.52 2.65 5.80
C THR A 28 0.88 1.26 5.72
N ALA A 29 1.64 0.19 5.92
CA ALA A 29 1.09 -1.16 5.96
C ALA A 29 0.07 -1.35 7.08
N ASP A 30 0.39 -0.89 8.29
CA ASP A 30 -0.49 -0.97 9.47
C ASP A 30 -1.77 -0.14 9.27
N LEU A 31 -1.62 1.09 8.76
CA LEU A 31 -2.74 2.03 8.54
C LEU A 31 -3.77 1.51 7.53
N PHE A 32 -3.31 0.80 6.50
CA PHE A 32 -4.18 0.22 5.48
C PHE A 32 -4.48 -1.26 5.70
N GLY A 33 -3.96 -1.87 6.78
CA GLY A 33 -4.16 -3.30 7.09
C GLY A 33 -3.60 -4.24 6.02
N ILE A 34 -2.52 -3.85 5.35
CA ILE A 34 -1.88 -4.61 4.27
C ILE A 34 -0.47 -5.06 4.65
N GLU A 35 0.08 -5.99 3.90
CA GLU A 35 1.44 -6.48 4.13
C GLU A 35 2.48 -5.44 3.69
N ARG A 36 3.53 -5.20 4.51
CA ARG A 36 4.65 -4.29 4.17
C ARG A 36 5.28 -4.61 2.82
N THR A 37 5.41 -5.90 2.49
CA THR A 37 5.91 -6.37 1.20
C THR A 37 5.01 -5.94 0.03
N SER A 38 3.70 -5.81 0.25
CA SER A 38 2.77 -5.28 -0.75
C SER A 38 2.97 -3.79 -0.95
N VAL A 39 3.12 -3.02 0.13
CA VAL A 39 3.48 -1.59 0.05
C VAL A 39 4.76 -1.42 -0.76
N ARG A 40 5.85 -2.10 -0.37
CA ARG A 40 7.15 -2.05 -1.05
C ARG A 40 7.07 -2.39 -2.53
N ARG A 41 6.26 -3.39 -2.91
CA ARG A 41 6.05 -3.79 -4.31
C ARG A 41 5.30 -2.73 -5.11
N TRP A 42 4.51 -1.88 -4.46
CA TRP A 42 3.72 -0.85 -5.13
C TRP A 42 4.43 0.48 -5.25
N VAL A 43 5.37 0.77 -4.33
CA VAL A 43 6.18 1.99 -4.41
C VAL A 43 7.47 1.82 -5.24
N ARG A 44 7.87 0.57 -5.56
CA ARG A 44 9.00 0.27 -6.44
C ARG A 44 8.59 0.35 -7.91
#